data_AF-A0A2V5L0D2-F1
#
_entry.id   AF-A0A2V5L0D2-F1
#
_cell.length_a   1.000
_cell.length_b   1.000
_cell.length_c   1.000
_cell.angle_alpha   90.00
_cell.angle_beta   90.00
_cell.angle_gamma   90.00
#
_symmetry.space_group_name_H-M   'P 1'
#
loop_
_entity.id
_entity.type
_entity.pdbx_description
1 polymer ?
#
loop_
_entity_poly.entity_id
_entity_poly.type
_entity_poly.pdbx_seq_one_letter_code
_entity_poly.pdbx_strand_id
1 'polypeptide(L)'
;MKAAALLPDNSEELADIVNQAGMWVKDRDEKVANRYYQVIDHRCAKTKIGQTARAKHWFVDQQGPSSTAEQQAHEAMRKELKMDSSE
;
A
#
# COMPACT_ATOMS: atom_id res chain seq x y z
N MET A 1 4.80 -6.58 -11.31
CA MET A 1 4.46 -6.90 -9.92
C MET A 1 5.07 -8.25 -9.49
N LYS A 2 6.40 -8.35 -9.33
CA LYS A 2 7.03 -9.64 -8.97
C LYS A 2 7.01 -9.91 -7.45
N ALA A 3 7.24 -8.89 -6.62
CA ALA A 3 7.26 -9.03 -5.16
C ALA A 3 5.85 -9.30 -4.57
N ALA A 4 4.85 -8.53 -4.97
CA ALA A 4 3.45 -8.73 -4.53
C ALA A 4 2.85 -10.09 -4.95
N ALA A 5 3.45 -10.78 -5.91
CA ALA A 5 3.02 -12.12 -6.30
C ALA A 5 3.40 -13.19 -5.26
N LEU A 6 4.35 -12.90 -4.35
CA LEU A 6 4.82 -13.83 -3.32
C LEU A 6 3.98 -13.77 -2.03
N LEU A 7 3.20 -12.70 -1.84
CA LEU A 7 2.37 -12.53 -0.66
C LEU A 7 1.08 -13.37 -0.78
N PRO A 8 0.61 -13.95 0.33
CA PRO A 8 -0.59 -14.77 0.31
C PRO A 8 -1.84 -13.95 0.03
N ASP A 9 -2.83 -14.59 -0.59
CA ASP A 9 -4.14 -13.99 -0.84
C ASP A 9 -4.81 -13.58 0.49
N ASN A 10 -5.48 -12.44 0.46
CA ASN A 10 -6.13 -11.79 1.59
C ASN A 10 -5.20 -11.44 2.75
N SER A 11 -3.89 -11.31 2.51
CA SER A 11 -3.03 -10.62 3.47
C SER A 11 -3.28 -9.11 3.42
N GLU A 12 -3.35 -8.49 4.60
CA GLU A 12 -3.42 -7.04 4.73
C GLU A 12 -2.19 -6.35 4.12
N GLU A 13 -1.02 -7.00 4.20
CA GLU A 13 0.23 -6.55 3.59
C GLU A 13 0.14 -6.45 2.05
N LEU A 14 -0.38 -7.50 1.40
CA LEU A 14 -0.58 -7.46 -0.05
C LEU A 14 -1.53 -6.32 -0.43
N ALA A 15 -2.67 -6.22 0.27
CA ALA A 15 -3.67 -5.21 0.00
C ALA A 15 -3.13 -3.78 0.13
N ASP A 16 -2.30 -3.54 1.14
CA ASP A 16 -1.63 -2.27 1.36
C ASP A 16 -0.67 -1.92 0.22
N ILE A 17 0.25 -2.83 -0.10
CA ILE A 17 1.25 -2.63 -1.17
C ILE A 17 0.59 -2.35 -2.51
N VAL A 18 -0.43 -3.13 -2.90
CA VAL A 18 -1.08 -2.92 -4.21
C VAL A 18 -1.97 -1.69 -4.24
N ASN A 19 -2.58 -1.29 -3.10
CA ASN A 19 -3.33 -0.06 -2.99
C ASN A 19 -2.42 1.17 -3.12
N GLN A 20 -1.31 1.21 -2.39
CA GLN A 20 -0.31 2.28 -2.51
C GLN A 20 0.27 2.37 -3.93
N ALA A 21 0.69 1.23 -4.49
CA ALA A 21 1.26 1.21 -5.84
C ALA A 21 0.26 1.71 -6.89
N GLY A 22 -1.01 1.32 -6.77
CA GLY A 22 -2.10 1.81 -7.59
C GLY A 22 -2.33 3.32 -7.43
N MET A 23 -2.30 3.83 -6.19
CA MET A 23 -2.45 5.26 -5.91
C MET A 23 -1.34 6.12 -6.53
N TRP A 24 -0.10 5.62 -6.63
CA TRP A 24 0.99 6.38 -7.26
C TRP A 24 0.85 6.54 -8.77
N VAL A 25 0.15 5.61 -9.43
CA VAL A 25 0.05 5.55 -10.88
C VAL A 25 -1.34 5.92 -11.41
N LYS A 26 -2.37 5.99 -10.57
CA LYS A 26 -3.77 6.25 -10.99
C LYS A 26 -3.94 7.51 -11.85
N ASP A 27 -3.19 8.58 -11.56
CA ASP A 27 -3.29 9.85 -12.28
C ASP A 27 -2.29 9.96 -13.46
N ARG A 28 -1.40 8.97 -13.60
CA ARG A 28 -0.32 8.93 -14.61
C ARG A 28 -0.58 7.90 -15.70
N ASP A 29 -1.04 6.72 -15.33
CA ASP A 29 -1.31 5.58 -16.20
C ASP A 29 -2.48 4.77 -15.61
N GLU A 30 -3.70 5.13 -16.03
CA GLU A 30 -4.93 4.49 -15.58
C GLU A 30 -4.97 2.99 -15.92
N LYS A 31 -4.36 2.57 -17.04
CA LYS A 31 -4.33 1.17 -17.45
C LYS A 31 -3.48 0.33 -16.50
N VAL A 32 -2.33 0.87 -16.07
CA VAL A 32 -1.49 0.23 -15.06
C VAL A 32 -2.18 0.26 -13.69
N ALA A 33 -2.83 1.36 -13.34
CA ALA A 33 -3.62 1.46 -12.11
C ALA A 33 -4.71 0.38 -12.06
N ASN A 34 -5.50 0.22 -13.12
CA ASN A 34 -6.55 -0.80 -13.16
C ASN A 34 -6.02 -2.22 -12.92
N ARG A 35 -4.80 -2.54 -13.34
CA ARG A 35 -4.18 -3.84 -13.03
C ARG A 35 -3.94 -4.03 -11.54
N TYR A 36 -3.55 -2.99 -10.80
CA TYR A 36 -3.44 -3.05 -9.35
C TYR A 36 -4.81 -3.20 -8.69
N TYR A 37 -5.82 -2.49 -9.19
CA TYR A 37 -7.19 -2.63 -8.67
C TYR A 37 -7.75 -4.05 -8.88
N GLN A 38 -7.48 -4.69 -10.02
CA GLN A 38 -7.85 -6.10 -10.26
C GLN A 38 -7.20 -7.05 -9.24
N VAL A 39 -5.97 -6.78 -8.83
CA VAL A 39 -5.34 -7.56 -7.75
C VAL A 39 -6.08 -7.38 -6.43
N ILE A 40 -6.51 -6.15 -6.11
CA ILE A 40 -7.33 -5.88 -4.92
C ILE A 40 -8.64 -6.66 -4.98
N ASP A 41 -9.36 -6.60 -6.10
CA ASP A 41 -10.67 -7.24 -6.26
C ASP A 41 -10.58 -8.78 -6.19
N HIS A 42 -9.55 -9.38 -6.81
CA HIS A 42 -9.43 -10.84 -6.88
C HIS A 42 -8.72 -11.46 -5.67
N ARG A 43 -7.68 -10.80 -5.14
CA ARG A 43 -6.80 -11.40 -4.13
C ARG A 43 -6.97 -10.78 -2.75
N CYS A 44 -7.58 -9.60 -2.62
CA CYS A 44 -7.66 -8.87 -1.34
C CYS A 44 -9.10 -8.63 -0.88
N ALA A 45 -10.10 -9.28 -1.48
CA ALA A 45 -11.52 -9.01 -1.22
C ALA A 45 -11.95 -9.10 0.26
N LYS A 46 -11.23 -9.85 1.09
CA LYS A 46 -11.55 -10.03 2.52
C LYS A 46 -10.80 -9.06 3.44
N THR A 47 -9.82 -8.31 2.93
CA THR A 47 -9.05 -7.37 3.75
C THR A 47 -9.80 -6.07 3.98
N LYS A 48 -9.41 -5.29 4.99
CA LYS A 48 -10.07 -4.01 5.26
C LYS A 48 -9.91 -3.03 4.09
N ILE A 49 -8.70 -2.94 3.54
CA ILE A 49 -8.41 -2.11 2.35
C ILE A 49 -9.23 -2.63 1.16
N GLY A 50 -9.25 -3.94 0.92
CA GLY A 50 -9.94 -4.51 -0.23
C GLY A 50 -11.46 -4.36 -0.17
N GLN A 51 -12.07 -4.55 1.00
CA GLN A 51 -13.51 -4.30 1.17
C GLN A 51 -13.87 -2.83 0.86
N THR A 52 -13.07 -1.89 1.37
CA THR A 52 -13.31 -0.46 1.16
C THR A 52 -13.07 -0.05 -0.29
N ALA A 53 -12.00 -0.58 -0.91
CA ALA A 53 -11.67 -0.31 -2.31
C ALA A 53 -12.73 -0.87 -3.27
N ARG A 54 -13.26 -2.07 -2.99
CA ARG A 54 -14.36 -2.66 -3.76
C ARG A 54 -15.64 -1.84 -3.64
N ALA A 55 -15.97 -1.37 -2.43
CA ALA A 55 -17.14 -0.51 -2.23
C ALA A 55 -17.01 0.83 -2.98
N LYS A 56 -15.80 1.39 -3.05
CA LYS A 56 -15.50 2.60 -3.82
C LYS A 56 -15.33 2.36 -5.33
N HIS A 57 -15.20 1.09 -5.73
CA HIS A 57 -14.72 0.67 -7.05
C HIS A 57 -13.37 1.28 -7.44
N TRP A 58 -12.54 1.68 -6.47
CA TRP A 58 -11.27 2.37 -6.69
C TRP A 58 -10.37 2.36 -5.46
N PHE A 59 -9.14 2.87 -5.59
CA PHE A 59 -8.18 2.97 -4.48
C PHE A 59 -8.65 3.86 -3.32
N VAL A 60 -8.13 3.58 -2.12
CA VAL A 60 -8.52 4.24 -0.86
C VAL A 60 -7.33 4.83 -0.14
N ASP A 61 -7.52 5.97 0.53
CA ASP A 61 -6.47 6.63 1.31
C ASP A 61 -6.27 5.98 2.70
N GLN A 62 -6.34 4.65 2.75
CA GLN A 62 -6.14 3.87 3.97
C GLN A 62 -4.72 3.29 3.98
N GLN A 63 -4.05 3.41 5.12
CA GLN A 63 -2.76 2.77 5.36
C GLN A 63 -2.98 1.34 5.89
N GLY A 64 -2.08 0.44 5.52
CA GLY A 64 -1.97 -0.90 6.09
C GLY A 64 -0.60 -1.15 6.75
N PRO A 65 -0.27 -2.42 7.00
CA PRO A 65 0.93 -2.81 7.75
C PRO A 65 2.25 -2.30 7.14
N SER A 66 2.42 -2.37 5.83
CA SER A 66 3.64 -1.96 5.14
C SER A 66 3.82 -0.44 5.20
N SER A 67 2.76 0.31 4.88
CA SER A 67 2.69 1.77 4.97
C SER A 67 3.08 2.27 6.36
N THR A 68 2.54 1.63 7.40
CA THR A 68 2.82 2.03 8.79
C THR A 68 4.25 1.69 9.19
N ALA A 69 4.78 0.53 8.81
CA ALA A 69 6.16 0.14 9.10
C ALA A 69 7.17 1.10 8.44
N GLU A 70 6.93 1.49 7.18
CA GLU A 70 7.78 2.45 6.46
C GLU A 70 7.78 3.83 7.14
N GLN A 71 6.61 4.31 7.60
CA GLN A 71 6.50 5.58 8.32
C GLN A 71 7.27 5.55 9.65
N GLN A 72 7.11 4.48 10.42
CA GLN A 72 7.83 4.33 11.69
C GLN A 72 9.35 4.30 11.48
N ALA A 73 9.82 3.59 10.45
CA ALA A 73 11.25 3.55 10.11
C ALA A 73 11.78 4.93 9.71
N HIS A 74 11.02 5.67 8.89
CA HIS A 74 11.40 7.02 8.47
C HIS A 74 11.40 8.01 9.65
N GLU A 75 10.42 7.92 10.56
CA GLU A 75 10.37 8.73 11.78
C GLU A 75 11.54 8.43 12.73
N ALA A 76 11.88 7.16 12.92
CA ALA A 76 13.02 6.74 13.72
C ALA A 76 14.33 7.30 13.15
N MET A 77 14.57 7.12 11.85
CA MET A 77 15.75 7.67 11.17
C MET A 77 15.83 9.20 11.29
N ARG A 78 14.70 9.90 11.14
CA ARG A 78 14.64 11.36 11.31
C ARG A 78 14.97 11.80 12.74
N LYS A 79 14.57 11.01 13.74
CA LYS A 79 14.88 11.30 15.15
C LYS A 79 16.37 11.13 15.43
N GLU A 80 16.99 10.05 14.92
CA GLU A 80 18.43 9.80 15.05
C GLU A 80 19.25 10.93 14.41
N LEU A 81 18.97 11.30 13.16
CA LEU A 81 19.67 12.42 12.49
C LEU A 81 19.59 13.75 13.26
N LYS A 82 18.45 14.02 13.92
CA LYS A 82 18.28 15.22 14.75
C LYS A 82 19.06 15.12 16.07
N MET A 83 19.24 13.92 16.61
CA MET A 83 20.03 13.67 17.81
C MET A 83 21.52 13.84 17.51
N ASP A 84 22.01 13.34 16.37
CA ASP A 84 23.41 13.52 15.93
C ASP A 84 23.76 14.98 15.54
N SER A 85 22.76 15.78 15.15
CA SER A 85 22.96 17.20 14.81
C SER A 85 22.97 18.14 16.02
N SER A 86 22.95 17.60 17.25
CA SER A 86 22.85 18.37 18.50
C SER A 86 24.09 18.26 19.40
N GLU A 87 25.23 17.79 18.89
CA GLU A 87 26.54 17.78 19.58
C GLU A 87 27.53 18.81 19.02
#